data_AF-A0A922CYR5-F1
#
_entry.id   AF-A0A922CYR5-F1
#
_cell.length_a   1.000
_cell.length_b   1.000
_cell.length_c   1.000
_cell.angle_alpha   90.00
_cell.angle_beta   90.00
_cell.angle_gamma   90.00
#
_symmetry.space_group_name_H-M   'P 1'
#
loop_
_entity.id
_entity.type
_entity.pdbx_description
1 polymer ?
#
loop_
_entity_poly.entity_id
_entity_poly.type
_entity_poly.pdbx_seq_one_letter_code
_entity_poly.pdbx_strand_id
1 'polypeptide(L)'
;MRSKCLVIFLLPLVTGFNIKLLCQIDTDKPNLNLEFDGEEENVVTELERITFGITDDQIKECLRIYLGERPLDVFFRSPTPWDDLYRRKRWKQVEKSLVAKRGKVVRIITQPVKFSRRILENKTPKKANVSILLTDTAEVGLSSAWIDIKKLSMRQNITYDIEIETLGTFSKFSFMSIWGQSGESTQAVRIGSTEYLQVLLSAAQTAQAQLMATQGVMNIEVDIQIYR
;
A
#
# COMPACT_ATOMS: atom_id res chain seq x y z
N MET A 1 0.29 -50.22 13.10
CA MET A 1 1.31 -49.14 13.08
C MET A 1 0.61 -47.81 12.81
N ARG A 2 0.57 -46.88 13.77
CA ARG A 2 0.05 -45.51 13.54
C ARG A 2 1.23 -44.56 13.60
N SER A 3 1.63 -44.03 12.45
CA SER A 3 2.64 -42.98 12.35
C SER A 3 1.96 -41.63 12.60
N LYS A 4 2.44 -40.88 13.60
CA LYS A 4 2.07 -39.48 13.80
C LYS A 4 3.17 -38.63 13.18
N CYS A 5 2.83 -37.89 12.12
CA CYS A 5 3.71 -36.90 11.51
C CYS A 5 3.44 -35.55 12.19
N LEU A 6 4.45 -34.98 12.84
CA LEU A 6 4.42 -33.63 13.37
C LEU A 6 5.10 -32.73 12.33
N VAL A 7 4.32 -31.87 11.67
CA VAL A 7 4.85 -30.84 10.77
C VAL A 7 4.92 -29.54 11.55
N ILE A 8 6.13 -29.04 11.79
CA ILE A 8 6.37 -27.74 12.42
C ILE A 8 6.61 -26.74 11.29
N PHE A 9 5.68 -25.81 11.08
CA PHE A 9 5.87 -24.66 10.20
C PHE A 9 6.47 -23.51 11.01
N LEU A 10 7.69 -23.10 10.64
CA LEU A 10 8.25 -21.80 11.03
C LEU A 10 7.78 -20.78 9.99
N LEU A 11 6.69 -20.09 10.29
CA LEU A 11 6.25 -18.96 9.48
C LEU A 11 7.12 -17.75 9.85
N PRO A 12 7.75 -17.07 8.88
CA PRO A 12 8.44 -15.81 9.18
C PRO A 12 7.43 -14.82 9.72
N LEU A 13 7.72 -14.24 10.89
CA LEU A 13 6.94 -13.15 11.45
C LEU A 13 7.21 -11.92 10.58
N VAL A 14 6.37 -11.66 9.58
CA VAL A 14 6.47 -10.44 8.78
C VAL A 14 5.94 -9.30 9.66
N THR A 15 6.83 -8.60 10.34
CA THR A 15 6.51 -7.33 11.01
C THR A 15 6.39 -6.25 9.94
N GLY A 16 5.16 -5.92 9.53
CA GLY A 16 4.89 -4.96 8.48
C GLY A 16 3.45 -4.51 8.53
N PHE A 17 3.19 -3.30 8.08
CA PHE A 17 1.85 -2.73 8.01
C PHE A 17 1.32 -2.85 6.58
N ASN A 18 0.20 -3.53 6.39
CA ASN A 18 -0.35 -3.82 5.07
C ASN A 18 -1.64 -3.01 4.85
N ILE A 19 -1.65 -2.26 3.77
CA ILE A 19 -2.83 -1.54 3.29
C ILE A 19 -3.30 -2.24 2.03
N LYS A 20 -4.47 -2.87 2.09
CA LYS A 20 -5.05 -3.55 0.95
C LYS A 20 -6.21 -2.72 0.38
N LEU A 21 -6.07 -2.36 -0.88
CA LEU A 21 -6.94 -1.48 -1.63
C LEU A 21 -7.64 -2.31 -2.71
N LEU A 22 -8.92 -2.60 -2.52
CA LEU A 22 -9.74 -3.36 -3.45
C LEU A 22 -10.64 -2.41 -4.24
N CYS A 23 -10.24 -2.08 -5.47
CA CYS A 23 -10.97 -1.18 -6.34
C CYS A 23 -11.74 -1.92 -7.44
N GLN A 24 -13.05 -1.71 -7.45
CA GLN A 24 -13.93 -2.14 -8.53
C GLN A 24 -14.39 -0.90 -9.28
N ILE A 25 -13.86 -0.67 -10.47
CA ILE A 25 -14.25 0.46 -11.30
C ILE A 25 -15.33 -0.04 -12.26
N ASP A 26 -16.59 0.13 -11.85
CA ASP A 26 -17.74 -0.02 -12.75
C ASP A 26 -17.95 1.29 -13.52
N THR A 27 -18.35 1.18 -14.79
CA THR A 27 -18.53 2.29 -15.73
C THR A 27 -19.47 3.38 -15.23
N ASP A 28 -20.36 3.06 -14.29
CA ASP A 28 -21.35 4.00 -13.74
C ASP A 28 -21.06 4.43 -12.29
N LYS A 29 -20.38 3.59 -11.48
CA LYS A 29 -19.97 3.89 -10.10
C LYS A 29 -18.73 3.08 -9.69
N PRO A 30 -17.57 3.71 -9.45
CA PRO A 30 -16.46 2.98 -8.83
C PRO A 30 -16.81 2.65 -7.38
N ASN A 31 -16.81 1.35 -7.04
CA ASN A 31 -16.84 0.87 -5.66
C ASN A 31 -15.39 0.66 -5.19
N LEU A 32 -15.02 1.22 -4.03
CA LEU A 32 -13.72 0.98 -3.43
C LEU A 32 -13.91 0.40 -2.03
N ASN A 33 -13.36 -0.78 -1.80
CA ASN A 33 -13.21 -1.38 -0.49
C ASN A 33 -11.77 -1.19 -0.02
N LEU A 34 -11.63 -0.71 1.22
CA LEU A 34 -10.36 -0.48 1.87
C LEU A 34 -10.23 -1.44 3.04
N GLU A 35 -9.24 -2.31 2.99
CA GLU A 35 -8.88 -3.25 4.06
C GLU A 35 -7.54 -2.82 4.64
N PHE A 36 -7.46 -2.76 5.97
CA PHE A 36 -6.23 -2.44 6.68
C PHE A 36 -5.88 -3.61 7.57
N ASP A 37 -4.63 -4.05 7.51
CA ASP A 37 -4.14 -5.14 8.36
C ASP A 37 -2.72 -4.83 8.85
N GLY A 38 -2.46 -5.17 10.11
CA GLY A 38 -1.18 -4.93 10.75
C GLY A 38 -1.25 -3.89 11.86
N GLU A 39 -0.48 -4.17 12.89
CA GLU A 39 -0.23 -3.33 14.04
C GLU A 39 1.27 -3.33 14.29
N GLU A 40 1.83 -2.16 14.59
CA GLU A 40 3.23 -2.05 14.99
C GLU A 40 3.33 -1.57 16.43
N GLU A 41 3.85 -2.43 17.30
CA GLU A 41 4.22 -2.10 18.67
C GLU A 41 5.70 -1.69 18.73
N ASN A 42 5.98 -0.46 19.15
CA ASN A 42 7.35 0.05 19.31
C ASN A 42 7.53 0.75 20.64
N VAL A 43 8.73 0.64 21.23
CA VAL A 43 9.06 1.41 22.43
C VAL A 43 9.11 2.89 22.08
N VAL A 44 8.44 3.71 22.89
CA VAL A 44 8.38 5.17 22.71
C VAL A 44 9.78 5.77 22.87
N THR A 45 10.21 6.56 21.89
CA THR A 45 11.50 7.24 21.93
C THR A 45 11.43 8.53 22.76
N GLU A 46 12.59 9.07 23.11
CA GLU A 46 12.68 10.34 23.85
C GLU A 46 12.07 11.51 23.07
N LEU A 47 12.33 11.58 21.76
CA LEU A 47 11.77 12.61 20.89
C LEU A 47 10.23 12.52 20.85
N GLU A 48 9.69 11.31 20.79
CA GLU A 48 8.26 11.06 20.75
C GLU A 48 7.58 11.43 22.06
N ARG A 49 8.19 11.03 23.18
CA ARG A 49 7.75 11.40 24.52
C ARG A 49 7.60 12.92 24.67
N ILE A 50 8.60 13.68 24.24
CA ILE A 50 8.58 15.15 24.23
C ILE A 50 7.51 15.67 23.27
N THR A 51 7.36 15.07 22.09
CA THR A 51 6.35 15.45 21.08
C THR A 51 4.92 15.23 21.56
N PHE A 52 4.69 14.26 22.45
CA PHE A 52 3.43 14.06 23.16
C PHE A 52 3.27 14.99 24.37
N GLY A 53 4.22 15.89 24.63
CA GLY A 53 4.19 16.81 25.76
C GLY A 53 4.31 16.08 27.09
N ILE A 54 5.13 15.03 27.15
CA ILE A 54 5.48 14.30 28.37
C ILE A 54 6.96 14.59 28.67
N THR A 55 7.24 15.60 29.48
CA THR A 55 8.60 15.95 29.90
C THR A 55 8.95 15.37 31.26
N ASP A 56 10.24 15.34 31.61
CA ASP A 56 10.69 14.86 32.92
C ASP A 56 10.05 15.64 34.06
N ASP A 57 9.90 16.96 33.90
CA ASP A 57 9.29 17.79 34.93
C ASP A 57 7.81 17.48 35.15
N GLN A 58 7.07 17.17 34.08
CA GLN A 58 5.67 16.76 34.21
C GLN A 58 5.57 15.39 34.88
N ILE A 59 6.44 14.44 34.56
CA ILE A 59 6.46 13.12 35.22
C ILE A 59 6.82 13.30 36.70
N LYS A 60 7.88 14.05 37.02
CA LYS A 60 8.30 14.35 38.40
C LYS A 60 7.18 15.03 39.19
N GLU A 61 6.44 15.94 38.56
CA GLU A 61 5.31 16.61 39.20
C GLU A 61 4.12 15.67 39.44
N CYS A 62 3.79 14.80 38.49
CA CYS A 62 2.77 13.78 38.68
C CYS A 62 3.13 12.83 39.83
N LEU A 63 4.40 12.40 39.89
CA LEU A 63 4.88 11.55 40.99
C LEU A 63 4.89 12.28 42.33
N ARG A 64 5.19 13.59 42.37
CA ARG A 64 5.04 14.40 43.58
C ARG A 64 3.62 14.39 44.10
N ILE A 65 2.64 14.56 43.21
CA ILE A 65 1.22 14.54 43.59
C ILE A 65 0.79 13.14 44.06
N TYR A 66 1.26 12.09 43.40
CA TYR A 66 0.86 10.70 43.68
C TYR A 66 1.56 10.08 44.91
N LEU A 67 2.87 10.30 45.05
CA LEU A 67 3.72 9.72 46.09
C LEU A 67 3.97 10.68 47.27
N GLY A 68 3.58 11.95 47.14
CA GLY A 68 3.81 13.00 48.15
C GLY A 68 5.18 13.68 48.06
N GLU A 69 6.13 13.11 47.31
CA GLU A 69 7.49 13.63 47.16
C GLU A 69 7.92 13.69 45.70
N ARG A 70 8.65 14.76 45.35
CA ARG A 70 9.15 14.95 43.98
C ARG A 70 10.46 14.16 43.82
N PRO A 71 10.52 13.17 42.91
CA PRO A 71 11.75 12.43 42.70
C PRO A 71 12.83 13.31 42.03
N LEU A 72 14.09 13.04 42.38
CA LEU A 72 15.24 13.74 41.78
C LEU A 72 15.37 13.42 40.28
N ASP A 73 15.08 12.18 39.89
CA ASP A 73 15.22 11.73 38.52
C ASP A 73 14.12 10.73 38.11
N VAL A 74 13.85 10.64 36.80
CA VAL A 74 12.84 9.76 36.22
C VAL A 74 13.37 9.13 34.94
N PHE A 75 13.16 7.83 34.77
CA PHE A 75 13.62 7.09 33.59
C PHE A 75 12.44 6.45 32.88
N PHE A 76 12.16 6.93 31.67
CA PHE A 76 11.01 6.49 30.88
C PHE A 76 11.28 5.24 30.03
N ARG A 77 12.56 4.91 29.79
CA ARG A 77 12.97 3.78 28.95
C ARG A 77 14.34 3.23 29.35
N SER A 78 14.66 2.05 28.80
CA SER A 78 16.00 1.47 28.85
C SER A 78 16.97 2.20 27.90
N PRO A 79 18.28 2.25 28.21
CA PRO A 79 18.91 1.76 29.44
C PRO A 79 18.89 2.80 30.57
N THR A 80 18.78 2.34 31.82
CA THR A 80 18.96 3.20 33.01
C THR A 80 20.37 3.07 33.62
N PRO A 81 20.90 4.09 34.33
CA PRO A 81 22.26 4.10 34.87
C PRO A 81 22.64 2.96 35.84
N TRP A 82 21.66 2.34 36.52
CA TRP A 82 21.91 1.29 37.53
C TRP A 82 21.74 -0.13 36.98
N ASP A 83 22.55 -0.48 35.98
CA ASP A 83 22.50 -1.80 35.35
C ASP A 83 21.10 -2.13 34.80
N ASP A 84 20.52 -1.15 34.09
CA ASP A 84 19.21 -1.18 33.45
C ASP A 84 18.07 -1.83 34.27
N LEU A 85 17.37 -1.01 35.05
CA LEU A 85 16.25 -1.40 35.88
C LEU A 85 15.16 -2.13 35.11
N TYR A 86 14.89 -1.75 33.85
CA TYR A 86 13.87 -2.41 33.03
C TYR A 86 14.22 -3.88 32.79
N ARG A 87 15.49 -4.16 32.45
CA ARG A 87 15.97 -5.53 32.25
C ARG A 87 16.03 -6.30 33.55
N ARG A 88 16.64 -5.73 34.59
CA ARG A 88 16.86 -6.40 35.89
C ARG A 88 15.55 -6.76 36.58
N LYS A 89 14.55 -5.87 36.52
CA LYS A 89 13.24 -6.07 37.15
C LYS A 89 12.20 -6.65 36.19
N ARG A 90 12.56 -6.92 34.93
CA ARG A 90 11.66 -7.37 33.85
C ARG A 90 10.44 -6.46 33.70
N TRP A 91 10.63 -5.15 33.83
CA TRP A 91 9.57 -4.19 33.61
C TRP A 91 9.31 -4.02 32.12
N LYS A 92 8.03 -3.99 31.75
CA LYS A 92 7.62 -3.69 30.37
C LYS A 92 7.92 -2.21 30.10
N GLN A 93 8.54 -1.92 28.95
CA GLN A 93 8.75 -0.55 28.51
C GLN A 93 7.44 0.03 27.98
N VAL A 94 7.32 1.36 27.97
CA VAL A 94 6.16 2.00 27.36
C VAL A 94 6.24 1.83 25.85
N GLU A 95 5.26 1.13 25.30
CA GLU A 95 5.10 0.91 23.87
C GLU A 95 4.02 1.85 23.32
N LYS A 96 4.03 2.01 22.00
CA LYS A 96 2.98 2.64 21.21
C LYS A 96 2.58 1.66 20.11
N SER A 97 1.31 1.69 19.75
CA SER A 97 0.76 0.92 18.63
C SER A 97 0.36 1.83 17.48
N LEU A 98 0.75 1.50 16.26
CA LEU A 98 0.31 2.18 15.04
C LEU A 98 -0.73 1.36 14.29
N VAL A 99 -1.89 1.97 14.01
CA VAL A 99 -3.04 1.29 13.38
C VAL A 99 -3.67 2.20 12.31
N ALA A 100 -3.93 1.68 11.11
CA ALA A 100 -4.71 2.40 10.10
C ALA A 100 -6.17 2.34 10.51
N LYS A 101 -6.77 3.51 10.65
CA LYS A 101 -8.11 3.62 11.22
C LYS A 101 -9.16 3.85 10.17
N ARG A 102 -8.77 4.49 9.06
CA ARG A 102 -9.67 4.86 7.97
C ARG A 102 -8.84 5.13 6.73
N GLY A 103 -9.44 4.91 5.57
CA GLY A 103 -9.03 5.59 4.35
C GLY A 103 -10.25 6.09 3.62
N LYS A 104 -10.04 7.05 2.73
CA LYS A 104 -11.08 7.61 1.88
C LYS A 104 -10.51 7.89 0.50
N VAL A 105 -11.35 7.71 -0.50
CA VAL A 105 -11.07 8.20 -1.85
C VAL A 105 -11.28 9.70 -1.86
N VAL A 106 -10.22 10.44 -2.19
CA VAL A 106 -10.31 11.88 -2.39
C VAL A 106 -10.81 12.18 -3.78
N ARG A 107 -10.31 11.45 -4.79
CA ARG A 107 -10.64 11.70 -6.20
C ARG A 107 -10.40 10.46 -7.06
N ILE A 108 -11.31 10.23 -8.01
CA ILE A 108 -11.11 9.33 -9.15
C ILE A 108 -11.35 10.14 -10.41
N ILE A 109 -10.44 10.04 -11.37
CA ILE A 109 -10.57 10.62 -12.70
C ILE A 109 -10.36 9.50 -13.70
N THR A 110 -11.30 9.30 -14.61
CA THR A 110 -11.18 8.30 -15.68
C THR A 110 -11.47 8.93 -17.02
N GLN A 111 -10.70 8.58 -18.04
CA GLN A 111 -10.97 8.98 -19.42
C GLN A 111 -10.62 7.87 -20.40
N PRO A 112 -11.43 7.66 -21.45
CA PRO A 112 -11.08 6.74 -22.51
C PRO A 112 -9.92 7.30 -23.34
N VAL A 113 -8.93 6.47 -23.63
CA VAL A 113 -7.75 6.81 -24.43
C VAL A 113 -7.60 5.84 -25.60
N LYS A 114 -7.21 6.37 -26.76
CA LYS A 114 -6.85 5.57 -27.92
C LYS A 114 -5.39 5.19 -27.76
N PHE A 115 -5.13 3.91 -27.46
CA PHE A 115 -3.82 3.43 -27.10
C PHE A 115 -2.96 3.16 -28.34
N SER A 116 -3.50 2.40 -29.30
CA SER A 116 -2.78 2.11 -30.54
C SER A 116 -3.72 1.90 -31.72
N ARG A 117 -3.15 2.00 -32.92
CA ARG A 117 -3.85 1.84 -34.19
C ARG A 117 -3.05 0.92 -35.10
N ARG A 118 -3.74 -0.01 -35.74
CA ARG A 118 -3.17 -0.88 -36.76
C ARG A 118 -4.05 -0.87 -38.01
N ILE A 119 -3.39 -0.84 -39.16
CA ILE A 119 -4.04 -0.90 -40.46
C ILE A 119 -3.92 -2.34 -40.95
N LEU A 120 -5.05 -2.92 -41.33
CA LEU A 120 -5.17 -4.24 -41.92
C LEU A 120 -5.43 -4.04 -43.41
N GLU A 121 -4.64 -4.67 -44.26
CA GLU A 121 -4.79 -4.55 -45.70
C GLU A 121 -4.83 -5.94 -46.32
N ASN A 122 -5.84 -6.17 -47.18
CA ASN A 122 -5.86 -7.35 -48.02
C ASN A 122 -5.31 -7.02 -49.40
N LYS A 123 -4.02 -7.33 -49.60
CA LYS A 123 -3.33 -7.15 -50.89
C LYS A 123 -3.64 -8.23 -51.92
N THR A 124 -4.48 -9.21 -51.57
CA THR A 124 -4.83 -10.31 -52.47
C THR A 124 -6.02 -9.92 -53.36
N PRO A 125 -6.14 -10.51 -54.57
CA PRO A 125 -7.26 -10.25 -55.47
C PRO A 125 -8.56 -10.96 -55.07
N LYS A 126 -8.59 -11.64 -53.91
CA LYS A 126 -9.74 -12.40 -53.39
C LYS A 126 -10.03 -12.01 -51.94
N LYS A 127 -11.18 -12.42 -51.41
CA LYS A 127 -11.46 -12.27 -49.99
C LYS A 127 -10.46 -13.08 -49.15
N ALA A 128 -9.93 -12.49 -48.09
CA ALA A 128 -8.99 -13.15 -47.19
C ALA A 128 -9.26 -12.76 -45.73
N ASN A 129 -9.04 -13.72 -44.82
CA ASN A 129 -9.02 -13.45 -43.38
C ASN A 129 -7.66 -12.87 -43.01
N VAL A 130 -7.66 -11.65 -42.49
CA VAL A 130 -6.47 -11.01 -41.93
C VAL A 130 -6.55 -11.12 -40.43
N SER A 131 -5.53 -11.73 -39.81
CA SER A 131 -5.44 -11.90 -38.37
C SER A 131 -4.50 -10.86 -37.78
N ILE A 132 -4.87 -10.25 -36.66
CA ILE A 132 -4.01 -9.32 -35.94
C ILE A 132 -4.10 -9.50 -34.43
N LEU A 133 -2.95 -9.42 -33.78
CA LEU A 133 -2.84 -9.30 -32.34
C LEU A 133 -2.74 -7.82 -31.98
N LEU A 134 -3.76 -7.28 -31.32
CA LEU A 134 -3.76 -5.91 -30.80
C LEU A 134 -3.31 -5.93 -29.34
N THR A 135 -2.01 -5.78 -29.13
CA THR A 135 -1.42 -5.63 -27.79
C THR A 135 -0.40 -4.52 -27.78
N ASP A 136 -0.26 -3.91 -26.61
CA ASP A 136 0.71 -2.86 -26.34
C ASP A 136 1.12 -2.89 -24.86
N THR A 137 2.06 -2.06 -24.46
CA THR A 137 2.53 -1.96 -23.07
C THR A 137 2.32 -0.54 -22.54
N ALA A 138 1.72 -0.43 -21.37
CA ALA A 138 1.58 0.84 -20.65
C ALA A 138 2.37 0.81 -19.35
N GLU A 139 2.85 1.96 -18.90
CA GLU A 139 3.41 2.10 -17.57
C GLU A 139 2.32 2.53 -16.60
N VAL A 140 2.20 1.80 -15.50
CA VAL A 140 1.36 2.16 -14.36
C VAL A 140 2.27 2.66 -13.25
N GLY A 141 2.02 3.88 -12.77
CA GLY A 141 2.75 4.49 -11.68
C GLY A 141 1.94 4.48 -10.39
N LEU A 142 2.59 4.16 -9.28
CA LEU A 142 2.09 4.26 -7.93
C LEU A 142 2.99 5.21 -7.15
N SER A 143 2.40 6.18 -6.46
CA SER A 143 3.14 7.10 -5.63
C SER A 143 2.48 7.24 -4.25
N SER A 144 3.32 7.46 -3.24
CA SER A 144 2.92 7.73 -1.87
C SER A 144 3.60 9.00 -1.40
N ALA A 145 2.86 9.82 -0.67
CA ALA A 145 3.37 11.03 -0.04
C ALA A 145 2.88 11.09 1.41
N TRP A 146 3.77 11.51 2.31
CA TRP A 146 3.50 11.58 3.73
C TRP A 146 3.56 13.02 4.21
N ILE A 147 2.61 13.40 5.04
CA ILE A 147 2.65 14.66 5.79
C ILE A 147 2.94 14.28 7.24
N ASP A 148 4.23 14.23 7.61
CA ASP A 148 4.59 14.05 9.01
C ASP A 148 4.43 15.37 9.77
N ILE A 149 3.35 15.46 10.55
CA ILE A 149 3.03 16.64 11.34
C ILE A 149 3.86 16.67 12.64
N LYS A 150 4.50 15.55 13.03
CA LYS A 150 5.05 15.36 14.39
C LYS A 150 6.34 14.54 14.45
N LYS A 151 7.27 14.66 13.49
CA LYS A 151 8.65 14.10 13.54
C LYS A 151 8.75 12.73 14.24
N LEU A 152 7.86 11.81 13.88
CA LEU A 152 7.81 10.50 14.53
C LEU A 152 8.86 9.60 13.88
N SER A 153 9.77 9.05 14.67
CA SER A 153 10.83 8.20 14.16
C SER A 153 10.33 6.77 14.02
N MET A 154 9.70 6.44 12.89
CA MET A 154 9.39 5.05 12.53
C MET A 154 10.11 4.70 11.22
N ARG A 155 10.63 3.47 11.15
CA ARG A 155 11.34 2.94 9.98
C ARG A 155 10.68 1.65 9.50
N GLN A 156 9.36 1.65 9.44
CA GLN A 156 8.59 0.48 9.00
C GLN A 156 8.31 0.54 7.51
N ASN A 157 8.31 -0.63 6.88
CA ASN A 157 7.76 -0.81 5.55
C ASN A 157 6.24 -0.88 5.61
N ILE A 158 5.58 -0.13 4.73
CA ILE A 158 4.17 -0.21 4.44
C ILE A 158 4.01 -0.86 3.08
N THR A 159 3.27 -1.96 3.02
CA THR A 159 2.92 -2.61 1.77
C THR A 159 1.54 -2.15 1.34
N TYR A 160 1.40 -1.77 0.08
CA TYR A 160 0.17 -1.42 -0.58
C TYR A 160 -0.16 -2.50 -1.61
N ASP A 161 -1.22 -3.25 -1.36
CA ASP A 161 -1.76 -4.22 -2.30
C ASP A 161 -2.96 -3.61 -2.99
N ILE A 162 -2.87 -3.37 -4.29
CA ILE A 162 -3.92 -2.71 -5.08
C ILE A 162 -4.46 -3.70 -6.09
N GLU A 163 -5.75 -3.99 -5.99
CA GLU A 163 -6.45 -4.80 -6.99
C GLU A 163 -7.46 -3.91 -7.72
N ILE A 164 -7.39 -3.91 -9.05
CA ILE A 164 -8.29 -3.14 -9.92
C ILE A 164 -9.04 -4.10 -10.83
N GLU A 165 -10.36 -4.09 -10.72
CA GLU A 165 -11.26 -4.84 -11.58
C GLU A 165 -12.00 -3.87 -12.53
N THR A 166 -11.91 -4.12 -13.84
CA THR A 166 -12.58 -3.34 -14.90
C THR A 166 -13.17 -4.25 -15.97
N LEU A 167 -14.50 -4.21 -16.18
CA LEU A 167 -15.21 -4.87 -17.29
C LEU A 167 -14.66 -6.26 -17.69
N GLY A 168 -14.47 -7.15 -16.70
CA GLY A 168 -14.00 -8.52 -16.90
C GLY A 168 -12.47 -8.71 -16.94
N THR A 169 -11.70 -7.63 -16.75
CA THR A 169 -10.24 -7.64 -16.63
C THR A 169 -9.83 -7.36 -15.20
N PHE A 170 -8.82 -8.09 -14.72
CA PHE A 170 -8.35 -8.01 -13.35
C PHE A 170 -6.85 -7.72 -13.33
N SER A 171 -6.45 -6.68 -12.59
CA SER A 171 -5.05 -6.27 -12.43
C SER A 171 -4.69 -6.20 -10.95
N LYS A 172 -3.55 -6.76 -10.58
CA LYS A 172 -2.97 -6.64 -9.22
C LYS A 172 -1.65 -5.89 -9.28
N PHE A 173 -1.45 -5.01 -8.30
CA PHE A 173 -0.21 -4.27 -8.09
C PHE A 173 0.17 -4.37 -6.61
N SER A 174 1.47 -4.46 -6.34
CA SER A 174 2.01 -4.40 -4.99
C SER A 174 3.12 -3.35 -4.97
N PHE A 175 3.07 -2.46 -3.98
CA PHE A 175 4.06 -1.41 -3.78
C PHE A 175 4.46 -1.36 -2.32
N MET A 176 5.74 -1.17 -2.02
CA MET A 176 6.22 -1.03 -0.65
C MET A 176 6.84 0.35 -0.46
N SER A 177 6.37 1.11 0.52
CA SER A 177 6.98 2.38 0.94
C SER A 177 7.53 2.27 2.36
N ILE A 178 8.30 3.27 2.78
CA ILE A 178 8.72 3.41 4.18
C ILE A 178 7.84 4.48 4.84
N TRP A 179 7.48 4.28 6.10
CA TRP A 179 6.80 5.28 6.91
C TRP A 179 7.48 6.65 6.83
N GLY A 180 6.70 7.71 6.62
CA GLY A 180 7.19 9.08 6.62
C GLY A 180 8.10 9.43 5.43
N GLN A 181 8.22 8.56 4.43
CA GLN A 181 9.01 8.79 3.23
C GLN A 181 8.13 8.66 1.98
N SER A 182 8.18 9.66 1.11
CA SER A 182 7.55 9.56 -0.20
C SER A 182 8.25 8.47 -1.02
N GLY A 183 7.47 7.67 -1.73
CA GLY A 183 7.99 6.65 -2.63
C GLY A 183 7.20 6.61 -3.92
N GLU A 184 7.86 6.14 -4.97
CA GLU A 184 7.27 5.94 -6.30
C GLU A 184 7.68 4.56 -6.83
N SER A 185 6.79 3.92 -7.56
CA SER A 185 7.05 2.68 -8.27
C SER A 185 6.29 2.67 -9.59
N THR A 186 6.96 2.19 -10.63
CA THR A 186 6.37 2.03 -11.96
C THR A 186 6.42 0.57 -12.38
N GLN A 187 5.37 0.11 -13.05
CA GLN A 187 5.29 -1.24 -13.59
C GLN A 187 4.73 -1.20 -15.01
N ALA A 188 5.41 -1.89 -15.93
CA ALA A 188 4.89 -2.10 -17.27
C ALA A 188 3.81 -3.18 -17.27
N VAL A 189 2.63 -2.86 -17.81
CA VAL A 189 1.48 -3.75 -17.94
C VAL A 189 1.15 -3.92 -19.42
N ARG A 190 0.92 -5.16 -19.85
CA ARG A 190 0.45 -5.45 -21.20
C ARG A 190 -1.05 -5.16 -21.30
N ILE A 191 -1.42 -4.31 -22.23
CA ILE A 191 -2.81 -3.96 -22.54
C ILE A 191 -3.16 -4.57 -23.91
N GLY A 192 -4.35 -5.16 -24.02
CA GLY A 192 -4.91 -5.62 -25.28
C GLY A 192 -5.31 -7.09 -25.26
N SER A 193 -5.60 -7.62 -26.44
CA SER A 193 -6.13 -8.97 -26.61
C SER A 193 -5.05 -10.04 -26.40
N THR A 194 -5.36 -11.10 -25.67
CA THR A 194 -4.52 -12.32 -25.66
C THR A 194 -4.72 -13.18 -26.91
N GLU A 195 -5.79 -12.91 -27.68
CA GLU A 195 -6.19 -13.66 -28.85
C GLU A 195 -6.07 -12.83 -30.14
N TYR A 196 -5.94 -13.51 -31.28
CA TYR A 196 -5.93 -12.88 -32.58
C TYR A 196 -7.34 -12.45 -33.00
N LEU A 197 -7.50 -11.17 -33.31
CA LEU A 197 -8.68 -10.66 -33.99
C LEU A 197 -8.62 -11.10 -35.46
N GLN A 198 -9.67 -11.75 -35.96
CA GLN A 198 -9.79 -12.09 -37.37
C GLN A 198 -10.82 -11.21 -38.06
N VAL A 199 -10.44 -10.60 -39.18
CA VAL A 199 -11.33 -9.77 -39.99
C VAL A 199 -11.29 -10.27 -41.44
N LEU A 200 -12.46 -10.57 -42.00
CA LEU A 200 -12.61 -10.91 -43.40
C LEU A 200 -12.61 -9.62 -44.24
N LEU A 201 -11.60 -9.46 -45.09
CA LEU A 201 -11.46 -8.28 -45.97
C LEU A 201 -11.68 -8.68 -47.43
N SER A 202 -12.36 -7.82 -48.18
CA SER A 202 -12.49 -7.94 -49.64
C SER A 202 -11.16 -7.65 -50.34
N ALA A 203 -11.08 -7.99 -51.63
CA ALA A 203 -9.89 -7.74 -52.43
C ALA A 203 -9.53 -6.24 -52.41
N ALA A 204 -8.25 -5.93 -52.17
CA ALA A 204 -7.74 -4.55 -52.03
C ALA A 204 -8.41 -3.70 -50.93
N GLN A 205 -9.15 -4.32 -49.99
CA GLN A 205 -9.79 -3.60 -48.90
C GLN A 205 -8.82 -3.37 -47.75
N THR A 206 -8.95 -2.19 -47.14
CA THR A 206 -8.24 -1.81 -45.93
C THR A 206 -9.24 -1.65 -44.79
N ALA A 207 -8.87 -2.11 -43.59
CA ALA A 207 -9.60 -1.87 -42.36
C ALA A 207 -8.66 -1.29 -41.30
N GLN A 208 -9.23 -0.59 -40.33
CA GLN A 208 -8.48 0.00 -39.23
C GLN A 208 -8.97 -0.61 -37.92
N ALA A 209 -8.04 -1.20 -37.18
CA ALA A 209 -8.28 -1.71 -35.85
C ALA A 209 -7.67 -0.76 -34.82
N GLN A 210 -8.40 -0.48 -33.75
CA GLN A 210 -8.00 0.44 -32.68
C GLN A 210 -8.02 -0.27 -31.34
N LEU A 211 -6.94 -0.15 -30.58
CA LEU A 211 -6.91 -0.53 -29.17
C LEU A 211 -7.34 0.69 -28.35
N MET A 212 -8.46 0.56 -27.64
CA MET A 212 -8.95 1.56 -26.70
C MET A 212 -8.72 1.06 -25.27
N ALA A 213 -8.36 1.97 -24.37
CA ALA A 213 -8.17 1.69 -22.97
C ALA A 213 -8.80 2.81 -22.12
N THR A 214 -9.01 2.56 -20.84
CA THR A 214 -9.45 3.60 -19.89
C THR A 214 -8.26 3.97 -19.02
N GLN A 215 -7.83 5.23 -19.08
CA GLN A 215 -6.84 5.76 -18.18
C GLN A 215 -7.53 6.28 -16.92
N GLY A 216 -7.07 5.83 -15.75
CA GLY A 216 -7.58 6.25 -14.44
C GLY A 216 -6.48 6.87 -13.58
N VAL A 217 -6.82 7.90 -12.81
CA VAL A 217 -6.01 8.45 -11.72
C VAL A 217 -6.84 8.42 -10.44
N MET A 218 -6.29 7.83 -9.38
CA MET A 218 -6.96 7.70 -8.09
C MET A 218 -6.10 8.31 -6.99
N ASN A 219 -6.70 9.18 -6.17
CA ASN A 219 -6.09 9.74 -4.98
C ASN A 219 -6.79 9.16 -3.74
N ILE A 220 -6.02 8.54 -2.86
CA ILE A 220 -6.50 7.92 -1.62
C ILE A 220 -5.79 8.61 -0.45
N GLU A 221 -6.54 8.92 0.59
CA GLU A 221 -6.02 9.43 1.86
C GLU A 221 -6.25 8.39 2.94
N VAL A 222 -5.22 8.08 3.72
CA VAL A 222 -5.27 7.10 4.81
C VAL A 222 -4.98 7.79 6.14
N ASP A 223 -5.93 7.69 7.06
CA ASP A 223 -5.80 8.18 8.43
C ASP A 223 -5.19 7.09 9.30
N ILE A 224 -4.02 7.40 9.85
CA ILE A 224 -3.28 6.50 10.73
C ILE A 224 -3.31 7.05 12.14
N GLN A 225 -3.67 6.18 13.08
CA GLN A 225 -3.78 6.53 14.49
C GLN A 225 -2.72 5.80 15.30
N ILE A 226 -2.26 6.48 16.34
CA ILE A 226 -1.27 5.97 17.27
C ILE A 226 -1.96 5.84 18.63
N TYR A 227 -1.98 4.63 19.15
CA TYR A 227 -2.51 4.30 20.48
C TYR A 227 -1.38 3.92 21.43
N ARG A 228 -1.74 3.80 22.71
CA ARG A 228 -0.89 3.41 23.83
C ARG A 228 -1.54 2.24 24.56
#